data_AF-A0A5B2UGQ0-F1
#
_entry.id   AF-A0A5B2UGQ0-F1
#
_cell.length_a   1.000
_cell.length_b   1.000
_cell.length_c   1.000
_cell.angle_alpha   90.00
_cell.angle_beta   90.00
_cell.angle_gamma   90.00
#
_symmetry.space_group_name_H-M   'P 1'
#
loop_
_entity.id
_entity.type
_entity.pdbx_description
1 polymer ?
#
loop_
_entity_poly.entity_id
_entity_poly.type
_entity_poly.pdbx_seq_one_letter_code
_entity_poly.pdbx_strand_id
1 'polypeptide(L)'
;ALINCVNVDVEIESKLNQVKDNNGKDHLKLGTPSYKYKIEKTTFDLKNLFNGNKELADTTLQFANENWQQLMDDLAPPAIKQIVKTVVKAINKFFASVTTQQIIKGYSP
;
A
#
# COMPACT_ATOMS: atom_id res chain seq x y z
N ALA A 1 4.55 17.81 -9.27
CA ALA A 1 5.54 17.38 -8.27
C ALA A 1 5.88 15.93 -8.54
N LEU A 2 7.15 15.56 -8.44
CA LEU A 2 7.61 14.18 -8.47
C LEU A 2 8.14 13.83 -7.07
N ILE A 3 7.70 12.69 -6.55
CA ILE A 3 8.16 12.14 -5.27
C ILE A 3 8.67 10.74 -5.57
N ASN A 4 9.95 10.52 -5.36
CA ASN A 4 10.58 9.24 -5.61
C ASN A 4 10.90 8.56 -4.28
N CYS A 5 10.37 7.36 -4.06
CA CYS A 5 10.63 6.57 -2.86
C CYS A 5 11.43 5.33 -3.25
N VAL A 6 12.53 5.07 -2.54
CA VAL A 6 13.42 3.93 -2.78
C VAL A 6 13.26 2.91 -1.66
N ASN A 7 13.26 1.63 -2.04
CA ASN A 7 13.12 0.47 -1.15
C ASN A 7 11.92 0.63 -0.19
N VAL A 8 10.74 0.71 -0.80
CA VAL A 8 9.47 0.75 -0.06
C VAL A 8 9.03 -0.67 0.23
N ASP A 9 9.12 -1.06 1.49
CA ASP A 9 8.61 -2.34 1.99
C ASP A 9 7.24 -2.13 2.62
N VAL A 10 6.27 -2.97 2.25
CA VAL A 10 4.94 -2.99 2.86
C VAL A 10 4.63 -4.42 3.29
N GLU A 11 4.54 -4.62 4.60
CA GLU A 11 4.14 -5.88 5.21
C GLU A 11 2.64 -5.83 5.48
N ILE A 12 1.89 -6.79 4.91
CA ILE A 12 0.44 -6.89 5.05
C ILE A 12 0.11 -8.18 5.79
N GLU A 13 -0.55 -8.03 6.93
CA GLU A 13 -1.06 -9.14 7.72
C GLU A 13 -2.60 -9.13 7.66
N SER A 14 -3.20 -10.28 7.40
CA SER A 14 -4.66 -10.41 7.42
C SER A 14 -5.08 -11.83 7.81
N LYS A 15 -6.16 -11.92 8.58
CA LYS A 15 -6.79 -13.22 8.89
C LYS A 15 -7.40 -13.81 7.63
N LEU A 16 -7.06 -15.05 7.34
CA LEU A 16 -7.69 -15.84 6.30
C LEU A 16 -8.94 -16.53 6.85
N ASN A 17 -10.09 -16.27 6.25
CA ASN A 17 -11.38 -16.85 6.65
C ASN A 17 -11.94 -17.73 5.53
N GLN A 18 -12.78 -18.70 5.91
CA GLN A 18 -13.59 -19.45 4.95
C GLN A 18 -15.00 -18.85 4.90
N VAL A 19 -15.55 -18.72 3.69
CA VAL A 19 -16.91 -18.23 3.44
C VAL A 19 -17.58 -19.12 2.40
N LYS A 20 -18.89 -19.34 2.53
CA LYS A 20 -19.65 -20.08 1.52
C LYS A 20 -20.24 -19.14 0.47
N ASP A 21 -20.23 -19.57 -0.80
CA ASP A 21 -21.00 -18.90 -1.85
C ASP A 21 -22.50 -19.24 -1.78
N ASN A 22 -23.30 -18.66 -2.68
CA ASN A 22 -24.74 -18.94 -2.77
C ASN A 22 -25.07 -20.41 -3.11
N ASN A 23 -24.08 -21.19 -3.58
CA ASN A 23 -24.22 -22.60 -3.90
C ASN A 23 -23.67 -23.52 -2.80
N GLY A 24 -23.27 -22.95 -1.64
CA GLY A 24 -22.72 -23.68 -0.50
C GLY A 24 -21.25 -24.08 -0.63
N LYS A 25 -20.54 -23.65 -1.67
CA LYS A 25 -19.12 -23.97 -1.90
C LYS A 25 -18.23 -23.08 -1.04
N ASP A 26 -17.20 -23.66 -0.43
CA ASP A 26 -16.25 -22.91 0.39
C ASP A 26 -15.26 -22.12 -0.48
N HIS A 27 -15.06 -20.87 -0.11
CA HIS A 27 -14.10 -19.92 -0.65
C HIS A 27 -13.25 -19.33 0.47
N LEU A 28 -12.06 -18.85 0.12
CA LEU A 28 -11.22 -18.09 1.03
C LEU A 28 -11.59 -16.60 1.00
N LYS A 29 -11.31 -15.89 2.09
CA LYS A 29 -11.47 -14.44 2.15
C LYS A 29 -10.52 -13.83 3.18
N LEU A 30 -9.72 -12.86 2.75
CA LEU A 30 -8.95 -12.01 3.65
C LEU A 30 -9.89 -11.08 4.41
N GLY A 31 -9.71 -11.04 5.73
CA GLY A 31 -10.36 -10.08 6.61
C GLY A 31 -9.74 -8.69 6.55
N THR A 32 -10.06 -7.85 7.53
CA THR A 32 -9.46 -6.52 7.69
C THR A 32 -7.94 -6.66 7.86
N PRO A 33 -7.13 -6.03 6.99
CA PRO A 33 -5.68 -6.11 7.10
C PRO A 33 -5.14 -5.13 8.16
N SER A 34 -4.10 -5.55 8.86
CA SER A 34 -3.10 -4.67 9.46
C SER A 34 -1.89 -4.57 8.53
N TYR A 35 -1.14 -3.49 8.63
CA TYR A 35 0.07 -3.32 7.82
C TYR A 35 1.13 -2.51 8.54
N LYS A 36 2.38 -2.79 8.19
CA LYS A 36 3.55 -1.97 8.51
C LYS A 36 4.23 -1.60 7.21
N TYR A 37 4.96 -0.50 7.21
CA TYR A 37 5.76 -0.12 6.05
C TYR A 37 7.06 0.54 6.48
N LYS A 38 8.05 0.45 5.60
CA LYS A 38 9.33 1.12 5.72
C LYS A 38 9.66 1.75 4.38
N ILE A 39 10.15 2.98 4.42
CA ILE A 39 10.69 3.69 3.27
C ILE A 39 12.14 3.99 3.60
N GLU A 40 13.08 3.58 2.76
CA GLU A 40 14.51 3.79 3.02
C GLU A 40 14.96 5.21 2.68
N LYS A 41 14.45 5.74 1.57
CA LYS A 41 14.76 7.10 1.11
C LYS A 41 13.60 7.68 0.32
N THR A 42 13.36 8.97 0.50
CA THR A 42 12.46 9.75 -0.37
C THR A 42 13.22 10.95 -0.93
N THR A 43 12.95 11.28 -2.20
CA THR A 43 13.44 12.50 -2.83
C THR A 43 12.26 13.26 -3.44
N PHE A 44 12.14 14.52 -3.06
CA PHE A 44 11.16 15.46 -3.58
C PHE A 44 11.77 16.26 -4.73
N ASP A 45 11.06 16.32 -5.85
CA ASP A 45 11.28 17.24 -6.97
C ASP A 45 9.99 18.06 -7.17
N LEU A 46 9.97 19.22 -6.52
CA LEU A 46 8.85 20.16 -6.53
C LEU A 46 9.16 21.28 -7.52
N LYS A 47 8.33 21.39 -8.56
CA LYS A 47 8.47 22.40 -9.62
C LYS A 47 7.46 23.53 -9.43
N ASN A 48 7.78 24.69 -10.00
CA ASN A 48 6.95 25.90 -9.95
C ASN A 48 6.66 26.40 -8.53
N LEU A 49 7.58 26.16 -7.60
CA LEU A 49 7.53 26.76 -6.27
C LEU A 49 7.72 28.27 -6.39
N PHE A 50 6.96 29.03 -5.61
CA PHE A 50 7.09 30.49 -5.46
C PHE A 50 7.15 31.26 -6.78
N ASN A 51 6.33 30.89 -7.77
CA ASN A 51 6.29 31.50 -9.11
C ASN A 51 7.67 31.54 -9.82
N GLY A 52 8.52 30.55 -9.56
CA GLY A 52 9.84 30.45 -10.19
C GLY A 52 10.94 31.23 -9.46
N ASN A 53 10.69 31.77 -8.25
CA ASN A 53 11.76 32.28 -7.41
C ASN A 53 12.69 31.12 -7.01
N LYS A 54 13.86 31.07 -7.66
CA LYS A 54 14.83 29.98 -7.54
C LYS A 54 15.39 29.84 -6.13
N GLU A 55 15.69 30.95 -5.46
CA GLU A 55 16.31 30.93 -4.14
C GLU A 55 15.37 30.31 -3.08
N LEU A 56 14.11 30.75 -3.07
CA LEU A 56 13.09 30.18 -2.18
C LEU A 56 12.77 28.72 -2.54
N ALA A 57 12.71 28.42 -3.85
CA ALA A 57 12.46 27.06 -4.34
C ALA A 57 13.56 26.09 -3.94
N ASP A 58 14.83 26.45 -4.17
CA ASP A 58 16.00 25.62 -3.85
C ASP A 58 16.08 25.38 -2.34
N THR A 59 15.86 26.42 -1.52
CA THR A 59 15.85 26.30 -0.05
C THR A 59 14.75 25.36 0.45
N THR A 60 13.54 25.50 -0.08
CA THR A 60 12.40 24.64 0.29
C THR A 60 12.61 23.20 -0.16
N LEU A 61 13.18 23.01 -1.35
CA LEU A 61 13.48 21.69 -1.89
C LEU A 61 14.58 21.00 -1.09
N GLN A 62 15.63 21.72 -0.71
CA GLN A 62 16.68 21.22 0.16
C GLN A 62 16.10 20.80 1.51
N PHE A 63 15.33 21.67 2.16
CA PHE A 63 14.67 21.36 3.43
C PHE A 63 13.81 20.09 3.33
N ALA A 64 12.98 19.96 2.29
CA ALA A 64 12.12 18.80 2.11
C ALA A 64 12.92 17.49 1.93
N ASN A 65 14.03 17.56 1.19
CA ASN A 65 14.89 16.41 0.96
C ASN A 65 15.75 16.04 2.17
N GLU A 66 16.18 17.00 2.99
CA GLU A 66 16.90 16.76 4.24
C GLU A 66 15.98 16.16 5.31
N ASN A 67 14.73 16.64 5.37
CA ASN A 67 13.75 16.26 6.39
C ASN A 67 12.69 15.28 5.85
N TRP A 68 13.06 14.50 4.84
CA TRP A 68 12.10 13.67 4.12
C TRP A 68 11.39 12.64 4.99
N GLN A 69 12.05 12.11 6.03
CA GLN A 69 11.49 11.10 6.92
C GLN A 69 10.26 11.65 7.64
N GLN A 70 10.43 12.79 8.30
CA GLN A 70 9.35 13.46 9.04
C GLN A 70 8.20 13.86 8.12
N LEU A 71 8.50 14.32 6.90
CA LEU A 71 7.44 14.62 5.93
C LEU A 71 6.67 13.37 5.51
N MET A 72 7.37 12.24 5.35
CA MET A 72 6.74 10.99 4.96
C MET A 72 5.96 10.31 6.08
N ASP A 73 6.23 10.63 7.34
CA ASP A 73 5.40 10.19 8.47
C ASP A 73 3.95 10.67 8.32
N ASP A 74 3.74 11.87 7.77
CA ASP A 74 2.42 12.44 7.52
C ASP A 74 1.88 12.12 6.13
N LEU A 75 2.74 12.11 5.11
CA LEU A 75 2.32 11.98 3.70
C LEU A 75 2.12 10.53 3.24
N ALA A 76 2.92 9.58 3.75
CA ALA A 76 2.87 8.19 3.32
C ALA A 76 1.61 7.41 3.77
N PRO A 77 1.10 7.56 5.01
CA PRO A 77 0.02 6.72 5.51
C PRO A 77 -1.21 6.59 4.58
N PRO A 78 -1.79 7.67 4.03
CA PRO A 78 -2.95 7.54 3.14
C PRO A 78 -2.62 6.81 1.83
N ALA A 79 -1.43 7.01 1.26
CA ALA A 79 -1.00 6.33 0.05
C ALA A 79 -0.80 4.83 0.29
N ILE A 80 -0.08 4.46 1.35
CA ILE A 80 0.13 3.05 1.74
C ILE A 80 -1.21 2.37 2.04
N LYS A 81 -2.11 3.04 2.77
CA LYS A 81 -3.45 2.53 3.05
C LYS A 81 -4.23 2.19 1.77
N GLN A 82 -4.15 3.04 0.76
CA GLN A 82 -4.84 2.83 -0.51
C GLN A 82 -4.20 1.68 -1.32
N ILE A 83 -2.87 1.53 -1.28
CA ILE A 83 -2.15 0.39 -1.87
C ILE A 83 -2.61 -0.91 -1.20
N VAL A 84 -2.57 -0.99 0.13
CA VAL A 84 -2.99 -2.18 0.91
C VAL A 84 -4.44 -2.53 0.60
N LYS A 85 -5.35 -1.54 0.59
CA LYS A 85 -6.76 -1.74 0.23
C LYS A 85 -6.93 -2.31 -1.17
N THR A 86 -6.14 -1.84 -2.13
CA THR A 86 -6.19 -2.29 -3.53
C THR A 86 -5.69 -3.72 -3.67
N VAL A 87 -4.57 -4.06 -3.01
CA VAL A 87 -4.01 -5.42 -2.99
C VAL A 87 -4.99 -6.41 -2.35
N VAL A 88 -5.50 -6.11 -1.16
CA VAL A 88 -6.47 -6.99 -0.47
C VAL A 88 -7.75 -7.15 -1.27
N LYS A 89 -8.24 -6.09 -1.92
CA LYS A 89 -9.40 -6.17 -2.82
C LYS A 89 -9.14 -7.08 -4.02
N ALA A 90 -7.95 -6.99 -4.63
CA ALA A 90 -7.57 -7.85 -5.75
C ALA A 90 -7.49 -9.33 -5.34
N ILE A 91 -6.85 -9.62 -4.20
CA ILE A 91 -6.77 -10.99 -3.66
C ILE A 91 -8.17 -11.53 -3.34
N ASN A 92 -9.02 -10.74 -2.68
CA ASN A 92 -10.39 -11.16 -2.37
C ASN A 92 -11.24 -11.37 -3.63
N LYS A 93 -11.03 -10.59 -4.69
CA LYS A 93 -11.69 -10.83 -5.98
C LYS A 93 -11.26 -12.17 -6.60
N PHE A 94 -9.96 -12.49 -6.51
CA PHE A 94 -9.47 -13.80 -6.91
C PHE A 94 -10.09 -14.92 -6.07
N PHE A 95 -10.03 -14.85 -4.73
CA PHE A 95 -10.60 -15.89 -3.87
C PHE A 95 -12.11 -16.08 -4.02
N ALA A 96 -12.86 -15.03 -4.35
CA ALA A 96 -14.29 -15.16 -4.66
C ALA A 96 -14.56 -15.94 -5.97
N SER A 97 -13.55 -16.05 -6.85
CA SER A 97 -13.67 -16.72 -8.16
C SER A 97 -13.20 -18.18 -8.14
N VAL A 98 -12.56 -18.64 -7.06
CA VAL A 98 -12.00 -19.99 -6.93
C VAL A 98 -12.37 -20.61 -5.58
N THR A 99 -12.71 -21.90 -5.56
CA THR A 99 -13.07 -22.59 -4.31
C THR A 99 -11.84 -22.95 -3.49
N THR A 100 -12.01 -23.13 -2.18
CA THR A 100 -10.92 -23.55 -1.27
C THR A 100 -10.27 -24.86 -1.72
N GLN A 101 -11.06 -25.81 -2.22
CA GLN A 101 -10.56 -27.08 -2.75
C GLN A 101 -9.65 -26.93 -3.98
N GLN A 102 -9.87 -25.90 -4.81
CA GLN A 102 -9.02 -25.61 -5.97
C GLN A 102 -7.66 -25.00 -5.56
N ILE A 103 -7.62 -24.28 -4.43
CA ILE A 103 -6.40 -23.64 -3.93
C ILE A 103 -5.59 -24.61 -3.06
N ILE A 104 -6.26 -25.33 -2.15
CA ILE A 104 -5.64 -26.14 -1.10
C ILE A 104 -5.83 -27.62 -1.43
N LYS A 105 -4.73 -28.28 -1.82
CA LYS A 105 -4.72 -29.73 -2.02
C LYS A 105 -5.04 -30.46 -0.71
N GLY A 106 -5.95 -31.42 -0.77
CA GLY A 106 -6.35 -32.23 0.39
C GLY A 106 -7.40 -31.58 1.30
N TYR A 107 -7.96 -30.43 0.91
CA TYR A 107 -9.10 -29.85 1.62
C TYR A 107 -10.34 -30.75 1.51
N SER A 108 -10.91 -31.11 2.66
CA SER A 108 -12.23 -31.74 2.78
C SER A 108 -13.15 -30.74 3.52
N PRO A 109 -14.33 -30.40 2.96
CA PRO A 109 -15.33 -29.56 3.62
C PRO A 109 -15.88 -30.17 4.90
#